data_AF-A0A959NU88-F1
#
_entry.id   AF-A0A959NU88-F1
#
_cell.length_a   1.000
_cell.length_b   1.000
_cell.length_c   1.000
_cell.angle_alpha   90.00
_cell.angle_beta   90.00
_cell.angle_gamma   90.00
#
_symmetry.space_group_name_H-M   'P 1'
#
loop_
_entity.id
_entity.type
_entity.pdbx_description
1 polymer ?
#
loop_
_entity_poly.entity_id
_entity_poly.type
_entity_poly.pdbx_seq_one_letter_code
_entity_poly.pdbx_strand_id
1 'polypeptide(L)' 'MPNQELLKMFYDSNALLEGHFLLTSGRHSNQYFQCAKVLQYPQYTTPICKIIADYFKDFKI' A
#
# COMPACT_ATOMS: atom_id res chain seq x y z
N MET A 1 -1.48 0.16 -15.58
CA MET A 1 -2.44 0.82 -14.67
C MET A 1 -2.29 0.17 -13.30
N PRO A 2 -2.18 0.92 -12.19
CA PRO A 2 -2.18 0.32 -10.87
C PRO A 2 -3.47 -0.48 -10.69
N ASN A 3 -3.38 -1.63 -10.01
CA ASN A 3 -4.54 -2.46 -9.74
C ASN A 3 -5.55 -1.64 -8.91
N GLN A 4 -6.68 -1.27 -9.51
CA GLN A 4 -7.67 -0.39 -8.88
C GLN A 4 -8.24 -1.00 -7.60
N GLU A 5 -8.33 -2.34 -7.54
CA GLU A 5 -8.75 -3.05 -6.34
C GLU A 5 -7.73 -2.91 -5.21
N LEU A 6 -6.44 -2.97 -5.55
CA LEU A 6 -5.35 -2.82 -4.58
C LEU A 6 -5.35 -1.42 -3.97
N LEU A 7 -5.51 -0.38 -4.80
CA LEU A 7 -5.64 0.99 -4.30
C LEU A 7 -6.86 1.14 -3.40
N LYS A 8 -8.00 0.54 -3.78
CA LYS A 8 -9.21 0.55 -2.95
C LYS A 8 -8.96 -0.08 -1.58
N MET A 9 -8.26 -1.22 -1.50
CA MET A 9 -7.92 -1.84 -0.21
C MET A 9 -7.10 -0.91 0.69
N PHE A 10 -6.15 -0.15 0.12
CA PHE A 10 -5.34 0.80 0.89
C PHE A 10 -6.11 2.05 1.32
N TYR A 11 -7.07 2.51 0.49
CA TYR A 11 -8.00 3.57 0.88
C TYR A 11 -8.93 3.10 2.01
N ASP A 12 -9.58 1.95 1.85
CA ASP A 12 -10.53 1.40 2.82
C ASP A 12 -9.85 1.06 4.16
N SER A 13 -8.55 0.71 4.15
CA SER A 13 -7.77 0.43 5.36
C SER A 13 -7.16 1.68 6.02
N ASN A 14 -7.42 2.88 5.50
CA ASN A 14 -6.75 4.14 5.86
C ASN A 14 -5.21 4.07 5.76
N ALA A 15 -4.67 3.20 4.91
CA ALA A 15 -3.23 3.12 4.66
C ALA A 15 -2.78 4.16 3.63
N LEU A 16 -3.63 4.55 2.69
CA LEU A 16 -3.42 5.70 1.82
C LEU A 16 -4.19 6.89 2.38
N LEU A 17 -3.45 7.94 2.75
CA LEU A 17 -3.99 9.16 3.34
C LEU A 17 -3.90 10.30 2.32
N GLU A 18 -4.91 11.17 2.32
CA GLU A 18 -4.96 12.39 1.52
C GLU A 18 -4.87 13.62 2.42
N GLY A 19 -4.08 14.61 2.01
CA GLY A 19 -3.75 15.79 2.82
C GLY A 19 -2.39 16.35 2.44
N HIS A 20 -1.90 17.39 3.12
CA HIS A 20 -0.58 17.95 2.83
C HIS A 20 0.48 17.34 3.74
N PHE A 21 1.38 16.53 3.15
CA PHE A 21 2.45 15.84 3.87
C PHE A 21 3.83 16.33 3.40
N LEU A 22 4.74 16.56 4.37
CA LEU A 22 6.17 16.67 4.11
C LEU A 22 6.80 15.28 4.24
N LEU A 23 7.30 14.75 3.13
CA LEU A 23 7.92 13.44 3.08
C LEU A 23 9.35 13.48 3.66
N THR A 24 9.89 12.31 4.01
CA THR A 24 11.28 12.18 4.49
C THR A 24 12.34 12.62 3.47
N SER A 25 11.96 12.72 2.19
CA SER A 25 12.79 13.30 1.12
C SER A 25 12.82 14.84 1.11
N GLY A 26 12.05 15.50 1.98
CA GLY A 26 11.86 16.95 1.99
C GLY A 26 10.84 17.45 0.95
N ARG A 27 10.22 16.55 0.17
CA ARG A 27 9.19 16.92 -0.82
C ARG A 27 7.81 16.99 -0.18
N HIS A 28 6.99 17.89 -0.70
CA HIS A 28 5.56 17.91 -0.39
C HIS A 28 4.80 16.93 -1.27
N SER A 29 3.81 16.27 -0.68
CA SER A 29 2.87 15.38 -1.36
C SER A 29 1.46 15.62 -0.84
N ASN A 30 0.47 15.52 -1.72
CA ASN A 30 -0.95 15.51 -1.36
C ASN A 30 -1.43 14.12 -0.83
N GLN A 31 -0.53 13.13 -0.85
CA GLN A 31 -0.78 11.77 -0.42
C GLN A 31 0.35 11.23 0.44
N TYR A 32 0.01 10.40 1.42
CA TYR A 32 1.00 9.67 2.23
C TYR A 32 0.56 8.23 2.48
N PHE A 33 1.52 7.31 2.39
CA PHE A 33 1.26 5.89 2.50
C PHE A 33 1.80 5.32 3.82
N GLN A 34 0.87 4.94 4.71
CA GLN A 34 1.14 4.29 5.98
C GLN A 34 0.93 2.78 5.85
N CYS A 35 1.89 2.06 5.26
CA CYS A 35 1.80 0.61 5.02
C CYS A 35 1.41 -0.18 6.28
N ALA A 36 1.92 0.22 7.45
CA ALA A 36 1.65 -0.46 8.71
C ALA A 36 0.15 -0.50 9.09
N LYS A 37 -0.67 0.43 8.61
CA LYS A 37 -2.12 0.43 8.89
C LYS A 37 -2.85 -0.71 8.22
N VAL A 38 -2.42 -1.16 7.04
CA VAL A 38 -3.08 -2.28 6.34
C VAL A 38 -2.97 -3.57 7.14
N LEU A 39 -1.87 -3.74 7.90
CA LEU A 39 -1.56 -4.92 8.71
C LEU A 39 -2.53 -5.12 9.88
N GLN A 40 -3.31 -4.10 10.23
CA GLN A 40 -4.37 -4.20 11.26
C GLN A 40 -5.61 -4.93 10.75
N TYR A 41 -5.71 -5.13 9.42
CA TYR A 41 -6.89 -5.68 8.75
C TYR A 41 -6.51 -6.92 7.95
N PRO A 42 -6.68 -8.13 8.50
CA PRO A 42 -6.32 -9.38 7.83
C PRO A 42 -6.96 -9.54 6.45
N GLN A 43 -8.21 -9.07 6.29
CA GLN A 43 -8.95 -9.13 5.02
C GLN A 43 -8.28 -8.36 3.88
N TYR A 44 -7.50 -7.32 4.18
CA TYR A 44 -6.72 -6.58 3.19
C TYR A 44 -5.28 -7.10 3.13
N THR A 45 -4.70 -7.47 4.26
CA THR A 45 -3.31 -7.96 4.35
C THR A 45 -3.10 -9.23 3.52
N THR A 46 -3.99 -10.22 3.63
CA THR A 46 -3.86 -11.50 2.92
C THR A 46 -3.77 -11.36 1.40
N PRO A 47 -4.73 -10.69 0.70
CA PRO A 47 -4.62 -10.52 -0.75
C PRO A 47 -3.40 -9.69 -1.15
N ILE A 48 -3.03 -8.65 -0.38
CA ILE A 48 -1.86 -7.81 -0.66
C ILE A 48 -0.56 -8.63 -0.58
N CYS A 49 -0.37 -9.39 0.50
CA CYS A 49 0.80 -10.24 0.67
C CYS A 49 0.86 -11.32 -0.43
N LYS A 50 -0.29 -11.86 -0.84
CA LYS A 50 -0.34 -12.81 -1.96
C LYS A 50 0.16 -12.18 -3.26
N ILE A 51 -0.29 -10.97 -3.59
CA ILE A 51 0.18 -10.24 -4.78
C ILE A 51 1.70 -10.03 -4.74
N ILE A 52 2.23 -9.63 -3.58
CA ILE A 52 3.68 -9.45 -3.40
C ILE A 52 4.43 -10.77 -3.60
N ALA A 53 3.96 -11.86 -2.98
CA ALA A 53 4.58 -13.18 -3.13
C ALA A 53 4.53 -13.68 -4.58
N ASP A 54 3.38 -13.51 -5.26
CA ASP A 54 3.20 -13.91 -6.65
C ASP A 54 4.14 -13.11 -7.59
N TYR A 55 4.39 -11.83 -7.30
CA TYR A 55 5.35 -11.01 -8.07
C TYR A 55 6.78 -11.56 -8.02
N PHE A 56 7.20 -12.11 -6.89
CA PHE A 56 8.54 -12.67 -6.69
C PHE A 56 8.64 -14.17 -6.97
N LYS A 57 7.57 -14.80 -7.46
CA LYS A 57 7.51 -16.26 -7.62
C LYS A 57 8.62 -16.85 -8.49
N ASP A 58 9.01 -16.13 -9.53
CA ASP A 58 10.04 -16.56 -10.49
C ASP A 58 11.40 -15.88 -10.25
N PHE A 59 11.53 -15.11 -9.16
CA PHE A 59 12.77 -14.45 -8.82
C PHE A 59 13.76 -15.47 -8.25
N LYS A 60 14.87 -15.69 -8.95
CA LYS A 60 15.98 -16.52 -8.46
C LYS A 60 16.90 -15.68 -7.58
N ILE A 61 17.25 -16.22 -6.41
CA ILE A 61 18.18 -15.64 -5.45
C ILE A 61 19.60 -16.04 -5.82
#